data_AF-A0A0D6LYG4-F1
#
_entry.id   AF-A0A0D6LYG4-F1
#
_cell.length_a   1.000
_cell.length_b   1.000
_cell.length_c   1.000
_cell.angle_alpha   90.00
_cell.angle_beta   90.00
_cell.angle_gamma   90.00
#
_symmetry.space_group_name_H-M   'P 1'
#
loop_
_entity.id
_entity.type
_entity.pdbx_description
1 polymer ?
#
loop_
_entity_poly.entity_id
_entity_poly.type
_entity_poly.pdbx_seq_one_letter_code
_entity_poly.pdbx_strand_id
1 'polypeptide(L)'
;MSQFSRHTSAAALLVAIALLPLFAAFQDTNSINHQVSVSEHAPILQISSREGYVPETAVIGTTVRVSPNPQAESLQILVSDDDLRPGMPPATYQYILTGPGATIFAVDQRGYLYLNVPSIDADPPNPSSYRLNVQAREVDTTPIRSSEPVTIIIHVLDSNDNSPQFEQPIYTVNVTSFGEDRPVVKVVATDADSGNFGEVSYRIAQVTNGADDKFRYDDATNTLYATGDLTPGERYQGNL
;
A
#
# COMPACT_ATOMS: atom_id res chain seq x y z
N MET A 1 -4.80 -11.95 -69.91
CA MET A 1 -4.36 -10.57 -69.60
C MET A 1 -4.20 -10.49 -68.08
N SER A 2 -3.02 -10.80 -67.52
CA SER A 2 -1.86 -9.90 -67.29
C SER A 2 -2.20 -8.74 -66.34
N GLN A 3 -1.86 -8.86 -65.04
CA GLN A 3 -0.80 -8.12 -64.29
C GLN A 3 -1.24 -6.70 -63.82
N PHE A 4 -0.90 -6.10 -62.66
CA PHE A 4 0.09 -6.32 -61.59
C PHE A 4 -0.19 -5.35 -60.39
N SER A 5 0.51 -5.60 -59.26
CA SER A 5 0.92 -4.66 -58.16
C SER A 5 -0.12 -4.15 -57.14
N ARG A 6 0.13 -4.11 -55.82
CA ARG A 6 1.38 -4.27 -55.06
C ARG A 6 1.06 -4.60 -53.58
N HIS A 7 1.78 -5.60 -53.04
CA HIS A 7 1.95 -5.85 -51.61
C HIS A 7 3.11 -5.00 -51.06
N THR A 8 3.07 -4.66 -49.78
CA THR A 8 4.27 -4.60 -48.92
C THR A 8 3.91 -5.12 -47.53
N SER A 9 4.41 -6.32 -47.25
CA SER A 9 4.53 -6.93 -45.93
C SER A 9 5.93 -6.61 -45.39
N ALA A 10 6.03 -6.21 -44.13
CA ALA A 10 7.32 -5.96 -43.46
C ALA A 10 7.90 -7.29 -42.93
N ALA A 11 9.06 -7.67 -43.45
CA ALA A 11 9.83 -8.82 -43.00
C ALA A 11 10.77 -8.41 -41.85
N ALA A 12 10.76 -9.15 -40.75
CA ALA A 12 11.78 -9.09 -39.72
C ALA A 12 12.98 -9.97 -40.14
N LEU A 13 14.16 -9.37 -40.08
CA LEU A 13 15.44 -9.92 -40.52
C LEU A 13 15.95 -10.97 -39.52
N LEU A 14 16.04 -12.23 -39.94
CA LEU A 14 16.83 -13.26 -39.27
C LEU A 14 18.26 -13.19 -39.83
N VAL A 15 19.23 -12.83 -39.00
CA VAL A 15 20.66 -12.97 -39.34
C VAL A 15 21.19 -14.23 -38.66
N ALA A 16 21.39 -15.29 -39.45
CA ALA A 16 22.23 -16.42 -39.09
C ALA A 16 23.66 -16.08 -39.50
N ILE A 17 24.61 -16.14 -38.55
CA ILE A 17 26.04 -16.14 -38.86
C ILE A 17 26.64 -17.44 -38.34
N ALA A 18 27.24 -18.18 -39.27
CA ALA A 18 27.85 -19.48 -39.08
C ALA A 18 29.18 -19.39 -38.31
N LEU A 19 29.42 -20.41 -37.49
CA LEU A 19 30.68 -20.70 -36.81
C LEU A 19 31.71 -21.31 -37.76
N LEU A 20 32.92 -20.76 -37.79
CA LEU A 20 34.16 -21.49 -38.06
C LEU A 20 35.27 -20.96 -37.12
N PRO A 21 36.19 -21.82 -36.64
CA PRO A 21 37.12 -21.45 -35.57
C PRO A 21 38.36 -20.76 -36.14
N LEU A 22 38.79 -19.68 -35.51
CA LEU A 22 40.16 -19.17 -35.66
C LEU A 22 40.84 -19.20 -34.29
N PHE A 23 41.76 -20.15 -34.12
CA PHE A 23 42.72 -20.14 -33.03
C PHE A 23 43.61 -18.90 -33.19
N ALA A 24 43.43 -17.93 -32.31
CA ALA A 24 44.45 -16.96 -31.96
C ALA A 24 44.53 -16.95 -30.43
N ALA A 25 45.61 -17.52 -29.90
CA ALA A 25 45.92 -17.48 -28.49
C ALA A 25 46.22 -16.03 -28.10
N PHE A 26 45.24 -15.36 -27.50
CA PHE A 26 45.47 -14.21 -26.66
C PHE A 26 45.33 -14.69 -25.22
N GLN A 27 46.45 -14.92 -24.54
CA GLN A 27 46.45 -15.03 -23.09
C GLN A 27 46.23 -13.63 -22.53
N ASP A 28 44.96 -13.23 -22.41
CA ASP A 28 44.61 -12.14 -21.51
C ASP A 28 44.73 -12.68 -20.08
N THR A 29 45.94 -12.53 -19.54
CA THR A 29 46.22 -12.69 -18.11
C THR A 29 45.73 -11.45 -17.37
N ASN A 30 44.41 -11.24 -17.40
CA ASN A 30 43.74 -10.40 -16.42
C ASN A 30 42.61 -11.22 -15.80
N SER A 31 43.02 -12.30 -15.11
CA SER A 31 42.25 -12.76 -13.96
C SER A 31 42.21 -11.61 -12.97
N ILE A 32 41.14 -10.82 -13.01
CA ILE A 32 40.80 -9.97 -11.90
C ILE A 32 40.57 -10.95 -10.75
N ASN A 33 41.58 -11.15 -9.91
CA ASN A 33 41.41 -11.88 -8.66
C ASN A 33 40.39 -11.05 -7.86
N HIS A 34 39.12 -11.43 -7.94
CA HIS A 34 38.11 -10.99 -6.99
C HIS A 34 38.54 -11.57 -5.66
N GLN A 35 39.39 -10.84 -4.93
CA GLN A 35 39.88 -11.28 -3.64
C GLN A 35 38.68 -11.29 -2.70
N VAL A 36 38.15 -12.49 -2.46
CA VAL A 36 37.13 -12.74 -1.45
C VAL A 36 37.71 -12.31 -0.10
N SER A 37 37.03 -11.40 0.58
CA SER A 37 37.45 -10.89 1.89
C SER A 37 37.25 -11.95 2.96
N VAL A 38 38.18 -12.08 3.89
CA VAL A 38 37.95 -12.91 5.08
C VAL A 38 37.06 -12.14 6.04
N SER A 39 35.97 -12.76 6.49
CA SER A 39 35.03 -12.17 7.47
C SER A 39 35.20 -12.84 8.84
N GLU A 40 35.62 -12.05 9.82
CA GLU A 40 35.83 -12.46 11.20
C GLU A 40 34.60 -12.15 12.07
N HIS A 41 33.86 -11.09 11.75
CA HIS A 41 32.69 -10.61 12.50
C HIS A 41 31.45 -10.56 11.62
N ALA A 42 30.28 -10.85 12.21
CA ALA A 42 29.03 -10.70 11.48
C ALA A 42 28.63 -9.22 11.43
N PRO A 43 28.00 -8.77 10.33
CA PRO A 43 27.47 -7.41 10.26
C PRO A 43 26.38 -7.17 11.30
N ILE A 44 26.25 -5.91 11.72
CA ILE A 44 25.24 -5.46 12.66
C ILE A 44 24.35 -4.42 11.98
N LEU A 45 23.04 -4.62 12.07
CA LEU A 45 22.07 -3.64 11.60
C LEU A 45 21.94 -2.49 12.61
N GLN A 46 22.06 -1.27 12.12
CA GLN A 46 21.71 -0.04 12.82
C GLN A 46 20.44 0.53 12.18
N ILE A 47 19.33 0.49 12.92
CA ILE A 47 18.03 0.97 12.46
C ILE A 47 17.65 2.26 13.17
N SER A 48 17.14 3.24 12.43
CA SER A 48 16.68 4.50 13.04
C SER A 48 15.39 4.34 13.85
N SER A 49 14.55 3.36 13.51
CA SER A 49 13.31 3.02 14.23
C SER A 49 12.87 1.58 13.96
N ARG A 50 12.13 0.98 14.91
CA ARG A 50 11.40 -0.29 14.72
C ARG A 50 9.96 -0.08 14.26
N GLU A 51 9.46 1.14 14.34
CA GLU A 51 8.15 1.55 13.87
C GLU A 51 8.33 2.43 12.63
N GLY A 52 7.67 2.04 11.54
CA GLY A 52 7.65 2.74 10.27
C GLY A 52 6.25 3.22 9.93
N TYR A 53 6.15 4.33 9.18
CA TYR A 53 4.87 4.90 8.79
C TYR A 53 4.91 5.31 7.31
N VAL A 54 3.88 4.92 6.56
CA VAL A 54 3.70 5.30 5.16
C VAL A 54 2.21 5.61 4.93
N PRO A 55 1.84 6.73 4.31
CA PRO A 55 0.43 6.96 3.98
C PRO A 55 -0.03 6.02 2.87
N GLU A 56 -1.30 5.63 2.85
CA GLU A 56 -1.82 4.76 1.77
C GLU A 56 -1.85 5.45 0.41
N THR A 57 -1.95 6.77 0.42
CA THR A 57 -1.76 7.62 -0.77
C THR A 57 -0.32 7.61 -1.32
N ALA A 58 0.61 6.88 -0.68
CA ALA A 58 1.98 6.74 -1.14
C ALA A 58 2.07 5.97 -2.47
N VAL A 59 2.96 6.44 -3.33
CA VAL A 59 3.34 5.77 -4.58
C VAL A 59 4.65 5.00 -4.43
N ILE A 60 4.95 4.13 -5.38
CA ILE A 60 6.23 3.42 -5.45
C ILE A 60 7.43 4.37 -5.29
N GLY A 61 8.41 3.96 -4.49
CA GLY A 61 9.59 4.77 -4.15
C GLY A 61 9.41 5.70 -2.97
N THR A 62 8.20 5.86 -2.43
CA THR A 62 7.97 6.64 -1.20
C THR A 62 8.70 5.99 -0.03
N THR A 63 9.55 6.75 0.66
CA THR A 63 10.28 6.25 1.83
C THR A 63 9.36 6.12 3.04
N VAL A 64 9.51 5.03 3.79
CA VAL A 64 8.88 4.84 5.10
C VAL A 64 9.47 5.85 6.08
N ARG A 65 8.65 6.48 6.92
CA ARG A 65 9.08 7.47 7.92
C ARG A 65 9.21 6.85 9.31
N VAL A 66 10.00 7.46 10.19
CA VAL A 66 10.15 7.02 11.59
C VAL A 66 9.01 7.42 12.52
N SER A 67 8.08 8.27 12.04
CA SER A 67 6.90 8.71 12.78
C SER A 67 5.75 9.06 11.82
N PRO A 68 4.50 9.18 12.29
CA PRO A 68 3.37 9.54 11.44
C PRO A 68 3.39 11.00 10.95
N ASN A 69 4.26 11.85 11.52
CA ASN A 69 4.41 13.24 11.08
C ASN A 69 4.93 13.30 9.62
N PRO A 70 4.27 14.01 8.69
CA PRO A 70 4.72 14.13 7.31
C PRO A 70 6.11 14.74 7.11
N GLN A 71 6.61 15.49 8.10
CA GLN A 71 7.95 16.10 8.09
C GLN A 71 9.01 15.24 8.79
N ALA A 72 8.65 14.05 9.26
CA ALA A 72 9.60 13.14 9.90
C ALA A 72 10.60 12.58 8.90
N GLU A 73 11.78 12.26 9.42
CA GLU A 73 12.84 11.63 8.66
C GLU A 73 12.44 10.23 8.17
N SER A 74 13.06 9.81 7.07
CA SER A 74 12.90 8.47 6.52
C SER A 74 13.58 7.43 7.43
N LEU A 75 12.95 6.27 7.56
CA LEU A 75 13.50 5.10 8.24
C LEU A 75 14.71 4.61 7.46
N GLN A 76 15.86 4.59 8.13
CA GLN A 76 17.13 4.18 7.55
C GLN A 76 17.65 2.94 8.28
N ILE A 77 18.14 2.00 7.50
CA ILE A 77 18.72 0.73 7.90
C ILE A 77 20.15 0.73 7.40
N LEU A 78 21.11 0.89 8.30
CA LEU A 78 22.54 0.89 7.99
C LEU A 78 23.18 -0.41 8.47
N VAL A 79 24.33 -0.72 7.89
CA VAL A 79 25.17 -1.85 8.30
C VAL A 79 26.45 -1.30 8.92
N SER A 80 26.76 -1.77 10.12
CA SER A 80 28.06 -1.58 10.77
C SER A 80 28.77 -2.93 10.84
N ASP A 81 30.05 -2.94 10.56
CA ASP A 81 30.85 -4.17 10.55
C ASP A 81 32.30 -3.85 10.90
N ASP A 82 32.85 -4.60 11.86
CA ASP A 82 34.18 -4.39 12.42
C ASP A 82 35.30 -4.79 11.44
N ASP A 83 34.96 -5.52 10.37
CA ASP A 83 35.90 -5.97 9.36
C ASP A 83 36.19 -4.86 8.30
N LEU A 84 35.36 -3.81 8.21
CA LEU A 84 35.47 -2.74 7.19
C LEU A 84 36.47 -1.63 7.52
N ARG A 85 37.74 -1.97 7.71
CA ARG A 85 38.80 -0.99 7.99
C ARG A 85 39.21 -0.20 6.74
N PRO A 86 39.73 1.05 6.89
CA PRO A 86 40.21 1.83 5.76
C PRO A 86 41.23 1.06 4.91
N GLY A 87 40.97 0.94 3.60
CA GLY A 87 41.85 0.26 2.63
C GLY A 87 41.57 -1.23 2.42
N MET A 88 40.67 -1.85 3.18
CA MET A 88 40.14 -3.17 2.87
C MET A 88 39.05 -3.03 1.78
N PRO A 89 38.93 -3.96 0.81
CA PRO A 89 37.78 -3.97 -0.09
C PRO A 89 36.49 -4.01 0.74
N PRO A 90 35.54 -3.09 0.51
CA PRO A 90 34.31 -3.07 1.28
C PRO A 90 33.53 -4.35 1.00
N ALA A 91 33.22 -5.13 2.05
CA ALA A 91 32.19 -6.14 1.96
C ALA A 91 30.87 -5.43 1.59
N THR A 92 30.29 -5.80 0.45
CA THR A 92 28.98 -5.30 0.06
C THR A 92 27.91 -6.15 0.70
N TYR A 93 26.93 -5.50 1.34
CA TYR A 93 25.81 -6.18 1.97
C TYR A 93 24.60 -6.22 1.06
N GLN A 94 23.86 -7.31 1.16
CA GLN A 94 22.51 -7.42 0.65
C GLN A 94 21.53 -7.38 1.83
N TYR A 95 20.54 -6.49 1.77
CA TYR A 95 19.39 -6.56 2.67
C TYR A 95 18.45 -7.68 2.23
N ILE A 96 18.14 -8.57 3.16
CA ILE A 96 17.18 -9.66 3.00
C ILE A 96 15.96 -9.34 3.83
N LEU A 97 14.83 -9.22 3.15
CA LEU A 97 13.54 -8.90 3.74
C LEU A 97 12.67 -10.16 3.77
N THR A 98 12.06 -10.46 4.91
CA THR A 98 11.15 -11.61 5.08
C THR A 98 9.92 -11.23 5.89
N GLY A 99 8.85 -12.04 5.79
CA GLY A 99 7.57 -11.79 6.46
C GLY A 99 6.52 -11.13 5.56
N PRO A 100 5.32 -10.83 6.11
CA PRO A 100 4.18 -10.34 5.32
C PRO A 100 4.42 -9.05 4.52
N GLY A 101 5.35 -8.19 4.94
CA GLY A 101 5.70 -6.96 4.21
C GLY A 101 6.81 -7.12 3.15
N ALA A 102 7.44 -8.29 3.02
CA ALA A 102 8.69 -8.43 2.27
C ALA A 102 8.58 -8.19 0.75
N THR A 103 7.39 -8.38 0.18
CA THR A 103 7.13 -8.09 -1.25
C THR A 103 6.65 -6.65 -1.48
N ILE A 104 6.27 -5.95 -0.41
CA ILE A 104 5.67 -4.61 -0.45
C ILE A 104 6.75 -3.54 -0.23
N PHE A 105 7.80 -3.84 0.52
CA PHE A 105 8.86 -2.90 0.85
C PHE A 105 10.22 -3.38 0.34
N ALA A 106 11.12 -2.43 0.10
CA ALA A 106 12.51 -2.69 -0.27
C ALA A 106 13.44 -1.66 0.39
N VAL A 107 14.74 -1.95 0.44
CA VAL A 107 15.76 -1.06 0.99
C VAL A 107 16.68 -0.64 -0.15
N ASP A 108 16.87 0.67 -0.31
CA ASP A 108 17.75 1.21 -1.35
C ASP A 108 19.24 1.11 -0.98
N GLN A 109 20.13 1.51 -1.89
CA GLN A 109 21.59 1.48 -1.67
C GLN A 109 22.07 2.43 -0.55
N ARG A 110 21.24 3.40 -0.14
CA ARG A 110 21.53 4.34 0.94
C ARG A 110 20.94 3.88 2.27
N GLY A 111 20.28 2.72 2.29
CA GLY A 111 19.66 2.14 3.48
C GLY A 111 18.24 2.62 3.75
N TYR A 112 17.62 3.41 2.87
CA TYR A 112 16.24 3.86 3.10
C TYR A 112 15.25 2.76 2.75
N LEU A 113 14.35 2.48 3.69
CA LEU A 113 13.21 1.58 3.46
C LEU A 113 12.13 2.33 2.69
N TYR A 114 11.63 1.76 1.60
CA TYR A 114 10.66 2.41 0.71
C TYR A 114 9.59 1.44 0.21
N LEU A 115 8.46 1.99 -0.24
CA LEU A 115 7.36 1.26 -0.84
C LEU A 115 7.75 0.75 -2.24
N ASN A 116 7.73 -0.56 -2.43
CA ASN A 116 8.16 -1.25 -3.65
C ASN A 116 6.99 -1.74 -4.52
N VAL A 117 5.79 -1.25 -4.26
CA VAL A 117 4.57 -1.53 -5.04
C VAL A 117 3.93 -0.22 -5.51
N PRO A 118 3.11 -0.22 -6.58
CA PRO A 118 2.50 1.00 -7.11
C PRO A 118 1.60 1.74 -6.13
N SER A 119 0.90 1.01 -5.26
CA SER A 119 -0.04 1.53 -4.26
C SER A 119 -0.12 0.59 -3.06
N ILE A 120 -0.62 1.11 -1.95
CA ILE A 120 -0.93 0.40 -0.70
C ILE A 120 -2.25 0.97 -0.16
N ASP A 121 -2.96 0.21 0.65
CA ASP A 121 -4.33 0.50 1.04
C ASP A 121 -4.49 0.03 2.50
N ALA A 122 -4.97 0.92 3.39
CA ALA A 122 -5.19 0.64 4.80
C ALA A 122 -6.62 0.14 5.09
N ASP A 123 -7.53 0.27 4.13
CA ASP A 123 -8.94 -0.06 4.30
C ASP A 123 -9.20 -1.57 4.28
N PRO A 124 -10.20 -2.06 5.03
CA PRO A 124 -10.62 -3.45 4.97
C PRO A 124 -10.98 -3.89 3.54
N PRO A 125 -10.53 -5.08 3.10
CA PRO A 125 -9.95 -6.17 3.89
C PRO A 125 -8.41 -6.12 4.00
N ASN A 126 -7.76 -5.04 3.56
CA ASN A 126 -6.32 -4.90 3.63
C ASN A 126 -5.85 -4.69 5.08
N PRO A 127 -4.61 -5.06 5.41
CA PRO A 127 -4.07 -4.83 6.74
C PRO A 127 -3.54 -3.40 6.88
N SER A 128 -3.89 -2.72 7.98
CA SER A 128 -3.36 -1.41 8.35
C SER A 128 -1.89 -1.43 8.83
N SER A 129 -1.28 -2.62 8.95
CA SER A 129 0.14 -2.73 9.26
C SER A 129 0.79 -4.00 8.71
N TYR A 130 2.07 -3.90 8.41
CA TYR A 130 2.89 -5.00 7.91
C TYR A 130 4.09 -5.25 8.81
N ARG A 131 4.36 -6.51 9.10
CA ARG A 131 5.57 -6.94 9.80
C ARG A 131 6.64 -7.35 8.80
N LEU A 132 7.86 -6.86 9.03
CA LEU A 132 9.04 -7.14 8.22
C LEU A 132 10.19 -7.58 9.12
N ASN A 133 10.90 -8.65 8.77
CA ASN A 133 12.21 -8.93 9.35
C ASN A 133 13.28 -8.58 8.33
N VAL A 134 14.28 -7.82 8.76
CA VAL A 134 15.40 -7.37 7.93
C VAL A 134 16.69 -8.00 8.45
N GLN A 135 17.49 -8.54 7.54
CA GLN A 135 18.82 -9.08 7.80
C GLN A 135 19.81 -8.51 6.77
N ALA A 136 21.02 -8.19 7.17
CA ALA A 136 22.12 -7.91 6.23
C ALA A 136 22.91 -9.20 6.00
N ARG A 137 23.20 -9.53 4.74
CA ARG A 137 24.04 -10.66 4.33
C ARG A 137 25.24 -10.16 3.53
N GLU A 138 26.43 -10.61 3.88
CA GLU A 138 27.64 -10.32 3.09
C GLU A 138 27.58 -11.03 1.72
N VAL A 139 28.14 -10.40 0.67
CA VAL A 139 28.09 -10.93 -0.70
C VAL A 139 29.41 -11.55 -1.15
N ASP A 140 30.56 -11.02 -0.72
CA ASP A 140 31.90 -11.41 -1.22
C ASP A 140 32.91 -11.74 -0.10
N THR A 141 32.46 -12.49 0.90
CA THR A 141 33.27 -12.88 2.06
C THR A 141 33.39 -14.40 2.23
N THR A 142 34.39 -14.86 2.98
CA THR A 142 34.52 -16.25 3.42
C THR A 142 34.87 -16.32 4.91
N PRO A 143 34.04 -16.98 5.74
CA PRO A 143 32.68 -17.45 5.42
C PRO A 143 31.73 -16.28 5.14
N ILE A 144 30.63 -16.53 4.44
CA ILE A 144 29.54 -15.56 4.32
C ILE A 144 28.80 -15.49 5.65
N ARG A 145 28.74 -14.30 6.25
CA ARG A 145 27.99 -14.04 7.47
C ARG A 145 26.74 -13.20 7.20
N SER A 146 25.83 -13.27 8.16
CA SER A 146 24.61 -12.46 8.18
C SER A 146 24.43 -11.86 9.57
N SER A 147 23.78 -10.70 9.63
CA SER A 147 23.37 -10.08 10.88
C SER A 147 22.29 -10.90 11.59
N GLU A 148 22.06 -10.63 12.87
CA GLU A 148 20.80 -10.99 13.50
C GLU A 148 19.63 -10.28 12.80
N PRO A 149 18.46 -10.94 12.62
CA PRO A 149 17.31 -10.31 12.02
C PRO A 149 16.68 -9.28 12.96
N VAL A 150 16.25 -8.15 12.40
CA VAL A 150 15.54 -7.10 13.14
C VAL A 150 14.12 -6.98 12.61
N THR A 151 13.13 -7.06 13.50
CA THR A 151 11.73 -6.87 13.16
C THR A 151 11.37 -5.38 13.15
N ILE A 152 10.71 -4.94 12.08
CA ILE A 152 10.13 -3.61 11.87
C ILE A 152 8.62 -3.80 11.64
N ILE A 153 7.81 -2.95 12.27
CA ILE A 153 6.37 -2.86 12.03
C ILE A 153 6.13 -1.58 11.24
N ILE A 154 5.45 -1.70 10.10
CA ILE A 154 5.15 -0.57 9.22
C ILE A 154 3.63 -0.36 9.26
N HIS A 155 3.21 0.80 9.76
CA HIS A 155 1.81 1.23 9.78
C HIS A 155 1.47 1.97 8.50
N VAL A 156 0.36 1.60 7.88
CA VAL A 156 -0.22 2.35 6.77
C VAL A 156 -1.14 3.41 7.37
N LEU A 157 -0.88 4.68 7.05
CA LEU A 157 -1.70 5.79 7.52
C LEU A 157 -2.88 5.97 6.57
N ASP A 158 -4.05 5.73 7.16
CA ASP A 158 -5.37 5.95 6.61
C ASP A 158 -5.60 7.40 6.19
N SER A 159 -6.37 7.59 5.14
CA SER A 159 -6.76 8.81 4.46
C SER A 159 -8.25 8.72 4.20
N ASN A 160 -8.96 9.84 4.22
CA ASN A 160 -10.38 9.85 3.87
C ASN A 160 -10.53 9.79 2.35
N ASP A 161 -10.57 8.58 1.79
CA ASP A 161 -10.75 8.35 0.36
C ASP A 161 -11.93 7.42 0.02
N ASN A 162 -12.61 6.87 1.04
CA ASN A 162 -13.92 6.29 0.89
C ASN A 162 -15.02 7.30 1.18
N SER A 163 -16.26 6.91 0.87
CA SER A 163 -17.43 7.71 1.18
C SER A 163 -18.50 6.82 1.77
N PRO A 164 -19.34 7.31 2.68
CA PRO A 164 -20.32 6.48 3.35
C PRO A 164 -21.27 5.81 2.35
N GLN A 165 -21.47 4.51 2.48
CA GLN A 165 -22.37 3.73 1.63
C GLN A 165 -23.55 3.22 2.44
N PHE A 166 -24.77 3.60 2.04
CA PHE A 166 -25.99 3.06 2.61
C PHE A 166 -26.13 1.55 2.34
N GLU A 167 -26.63 0.79 3.31
CA GLU A 167 -26.89 -0.66 3.15
C GLU A 167 -27.90 -0.96 2.03
N GLN A 168 -28.81 -0.02 1.77
CA GLN A 168 -29.79 -0.13 0.71
C GLN A 168 -29.81 1.17 -0.11
N PRO A 169 -29.88 1.08 -1.45
CA PRO A 169 -30.00 2.28 -2.28
C PRO A 169 -31.35 2.97 -2.11
N ILE A 170 -32.40 2.23 -1.69
CA ILE A 170 -33.74 2.75 -1.43
C ILE A 170 -34.34 1.99 -0.24
N TYR A 171 -34.79 2.72 0.77
CA TYR A 171 -35.55 2.18 1.91
C TYR A 171 -37.05 2.40 1.67
N THR A 172 -37.84 1.32 1.63
CA THR A 172 -39.31 1.40 1.46
C THR A 172 -40.02 0.86 2.70
N VAL A 173 -40.83 1.69 3.35
CA VAL A 173 -41.59 1.30 4.54
C VAL A 173 -43.05 1.74 4.43
N ASN A 174 -43.95 0.86 4.86
CA ASN A 174 -45.35 1.21 5.09
C ASN A 174 -45.52 1.70 6.53
N VAL A 175 -45.96 2.94 6.67
CA VAL A 175 -46.13 3.60 7.97
C VAL A 175 -47.62 3.80 8.23
N THR A 176 -48.07 3.70 9.49
CA THR A 176 -49.46 4.09 9.83
C THR A 176 -49.67 5.59 9.55
N SER A 177 -50.89 6.12 9.52
CA SER A 177 -51.11 7.57 9.30
C SER A 177 -51.12 8.39 10.59
N PHE A 178 -51.32 7.74 11.74
CA PHE A 178 -51.61 8.40 13.02
C PHE A 178 -50.51 8.19 14.06
N GLY A 179 -50.31 9.21 14.90
CA GLY A 179 -49.41 9.18 16.06
C GLY A 179 -48.14 10.01 15.85
N GLU A 180 -47.61 10.57 16.94
CA GLU A 180 -46.37 11.35 16.97
C GLU A 180 -45.16 10.49 17.37
N ASP A 181 -43.96 10.96 17.03
CA ASP A 181 -42.66 10.38 17.40
C ASP A 181 -42.56 8.85 17.23
N ARG A 182 -42.95 8.37 16.05
CA ARG A 182 -42.93 6.94 15.72
C ARG A 182 -41.80 6.55 14.80
N PRO A 183 -41.15 5.38 15.05
CA PRO A 183 -40.07 4.91 14.20
C PRO A 183 -40.60 4.52 12.82
N VAL A 184 -39.92 5.00 11.78
CA VAL A 184 -40.21 4.68 10.37
C VAL A 184 -39.24 3.62 9.89
N VAL A 185 -37.95 3.94 9.86
CA VAL A 185 -36.93 3.05 9.31
C VAL A 185 -35.59 3.30 9.98
N LYS A 186 -34.84 2.22 10.18
CA LYS A 186 -33.42 2.33 10.52
C LYS A 186 -32.62 2.54 9.26
N VAL A 187 -31.80 3.57 9.25
CA VAL A 187 -30.92 3.86 8.12
C VAL A 187 -29.49 3.75 8.61
N VAL A 188 -28.73 2.94 7.89
CA VAL A 188 -27.34 2.63 8.19
C VAL A 188 -26.54 2.79 6.91
N ALA A 189 -25.48 3.57 7.00
CA ALA A 189 -24.40 3.65 6.06
C ALA A 189 -23.09 3.31 6.78
N THR A 190 -22.19 2.69 6.05
CA THR A 190 -20.86 2.32 6.52
C THR A 190 -19.82 3.00 5.64
N ASP A 191 -18.78 3.52 6.26
CA ASP A 191 -17.59 4.00 5.59
C ASP A 191 -16.44 3.02 5.89
N ALA A 192 -15.58 2.78 4.91
CA ALA A 192 -14.50 1.80 5.02
C ALA A 192 -13.25 2.38 5.70
N ASP A 193 -13.12 3.71 5.71
CA ASP A 193 -11.98 4.40 6.32
C ASP A 193 -11.91 4.13 7.84
N SER A 194 -10.73 4.31 8.41
CA SER A 194 -10.50 4.07 9.83
C SER A 194 -10.73 5.30 10.72
N GLY A 195 -11.07 5.05 11.99
CA GLY A 195 -11.14 6.09 13.02
C GLY A 195 -12.16 7.18 12.70
N ASN A 196 -11.74 8.44 12.73
CA ASN A 196 -12.62 9.58 12.46
C ASN A 196 -12.99 9.73 10.98
N PHE A 197 -12.21 9.14 10.06
CA PHE A 197 -12.53 9.21 8.63
C PHE A 197 -13.71 8.29 8.31
N GLY A 198 -13.84 7.17 9.02
CA GLY A 198 -14.98 6.28 8.91
C GLY A 198 -16.24 6.69 9.70
N GLU A 199 -16.26 7.87 10.34
CA GLU A 199 -17.41 8.31 11.14
C GLU A 199 -18.52 8.86 10.25
N VAL A 200 -19.70 8.24 10.31
CA VAL A 200 -20.86 8.61 9.49
C VAL A 200 -21.86 9.45 10.28
N SER A 201 -22.31 10.56 9.70
CA SER A 201 -23.43 11.38 10.22
C SER A 201 -24.49 11.57 9.14
N TYR A 202 -25.75 11.77 9.57
CA TYR A 202 -26.90 11.79 8.67
C TYR A 202 -27.65 13.12 8.75
N ARG A 203 -28.28 13.52 7.64
CA ARG A 203 -29.14 14.68 7.59
C ARG A 203 -30.24 14.46 6.57
N ILE A 204 -31.49 14.69 6.94
CA ILE A 204 -32.58 14.76 5.97
C ILE A 204 -32.36 16.01 5.10
N ALA A 205 -32.06 15.81 3.81
CA ALA A 205 -31.80 16.88 2.87
C ALA A 205 -33.08 17.47 2.29
N GLN A 206 -34.04 16.61 1.94
CA GLN A 206 -35.34 17.02 1.40
C GLN A 206 -36.35 15.89 1.58
N VAL A 207 -37.62 16.26 1.78
CA VAL A 207 -38.77 15.37 1.71
C VAL A 207 -39.79 15.91 0.69
N THR A 208 -40.36 15.02 -0.13
CA THR A 208 -41.43 15.41 -1.07
C THR A 208 -42.68 15.91 -0.34
N ASN A 209 -43.56 16.60 -1.08
CA ASN A 209 -44.83 17.14 -0.58
C ASN A 209 -44.68 18.18 0.55
N GLY A 210 -43.49 18.80 0.68
CA GLY A 210 -43.22 19.83 1.70
C GLY A 210 -43.30 19.27 3.12
N ALA A 211 -42.94 18.00 3.30
CA ALA A 211 -43.04 17.28 4.57
C ALA A 211 -41.71 17.25 5.34
N ASP A 212 -40.81 18.20 5.09
CA ASP A 212 -39.48 18.26 5.73
C ASP A 212 -39.57 18.36 7.27
N ASP A 213 -40.65 18.94 7.79
CA ASP A 213 -40.95 19.09 9.21
C ASP A 213 -41.64 17.85 9.83
N LYS A 214 -42.08 16.90 9.00
CA LYS A 214 -42.79 15.68 9.43
C LYS A 214 -41.87 14.50 9.72
N PHE A 215 -40.57 14.66 9.49
CA PHE A 215 -39.58 13.62 9.72
C PHE A 215 -38.37 14.17 10.46
N ARG A 216 -37.80 13.33 11.35
CA ARG A 216 -36.58 13.63 12.09
C ARG A 216 -35.69 12.40 12.12
N TYR A 217 -34.40 12.59 11.90
CA TYR A 217 -33.42 11.53 12.14
C TYR A 217 -32.92 11.59 13.59
N ASP A 218 -32.70 10.43 14.18
CA ASP A 218 -32.19 10.27 15.54
C ASP A 218 -30.86 9.51 15.53
N ASP A 219 -29.77 10.25 15.73
CA ASP A 219 -28.40 9.72 15.68
C ASP A 219 -28.11 8.67 16.76
N ALA A 220 -28.81 8.71 17.90
CA ALA A 220 -28.58 7.75 18.98
C ALA A 220 -29.16 6.36 18.67
N THR A 221 -30.17 6.31 17.79
CA THR A 221 -30.89 5.07 17.47
C THR A 221 -30.77 4.67 16.00
N ASN A 222 -30.07 5.47 15.18
CA ASN A 222 -29.99 5.39 13.72
C ASN A 222 -31.37 5.24 13.06
N THR A 223 -32.37 5.94 13.59
CA THR A 223 -33.77 5.75 13.20
C THR A 223 -34.37 7.05 12.70
N LEU A 224 -35.01 6.99 11.53
CA LEU A 224 -35.89 8.04 11.04
C LEU A 224 -37.24 7.91 11.76
N TYR A 225 -37.71 9.01 12.35
CA TYR A 225 -39.00 9.12 13.01
C TYR A 225 -39.95 9.99 12.20
N ALA A 226 -41.24 9.66 12.21
CA ALA A 226 -42.29 10.57 11.81
C ALA A 226 -42.76 11.36 13.04
N THR A 227 -42.68 12.69 12.96
CA THR A 227 -42.94 13.61 14.08
C THR A 227 -44.40 14.03 14.17
N GLY A 228 -45.23 13.71 13.16
CA GLY A 228 -46.65 14.00 13.15
C GLY A 228 -47.46 13.10 12.22
N ASP A 229 -48.73 13.47 12.05
CA ASP A 229 -49.67 12.73 11.21
C ASP A 229 -49.27 12.78 9.72
N LEU A 230 -49.31 11.62 9.10
CA LEU A 230 -49.07 11.43 7.67
C LEU A 230 -50.40 11.27 6.95
N THR A 231 -50.51 11.80 5.74
CA THR A 231 -51.74 11.69 4.95
C THR A 231 -51.94 10.26 4.46
N PRO A 232 -53.08 9.60 4.74
CA PRO A 232 -53.35 8.26 4.23
C PRO A 232 -53.28 8.19 2.70
N GLY A 233 -52.54 7.22 2.17
CA GLY A 233 -52.39 6.98 0.73
C GLY A 233 -51.35 7.87 0.03
N GLU A 234 -50.77 8.87 0.71
CA GLU A 234 -49.65 9.62 0.16
C GLU A 234 -48.33 8.83 0.22
N ARG A 235 -47.43 9.15 -0.71
CA ARG A 235 -46.05 8.67 -0.72
C ARG A 235 -45.12 9.83 -0.41
N TYR A 236 -44.24 9.63 0.57
CA TYR A 236 -43.16 10.55 0.91
C TYR A 236 -41.84 9.93 0.47
N GLN A 237 -41.01 10.71 -0.22
CA GLN A 237 -39.65 10.33 -0.59
C GLN A 237 -38.71 11.31 0.09
N GLY A 238 -37.73 10.79 0.83
CA GLY A 238 -36.70 11.56 1.50
C GLY A 238 -35.34 11.26 0.90
N ASN A 239 -34.49 12.29 0.80
CA ASN A 239 -33.06 12.14 0.56
C ASN A 239 -32.32 12.37 1.86
N LEU A 240 -31.38 11.47 2.18
CA LEU A 240 -30.50 11.53 3.34
C LEU A 240 -29.07 11.88 2.91
#